data_AF-A0A4R8UVL3-F1
#
_entry.id   AF-A0A4R8UVL3-F1
#
_cell.length_a   1.000
_cell.length_b   1.000
_cell.length_c   1.000
_cell.angle_alpha   90.00
_cell.angle_beta   90.00
_cell.angle_gamma   90.00
#
_symmetry.space_group_name_H-M   'P 1'
#
loop_
_entity.id
_entity.type
_entity.pdbx_description
1 polymer ?
#
loop_
_entity_poly.entity_id
_entity_poly.type
_entity_poly.pdbx_seq_one_letter_code
_entity_poly.pdbx_strand_id
1 'polypeptide(L)'
;MSRLFPLAGLLRLRKLQQNQAALDLAEANARVAALQARRGRARSALGALGNTPQTIAALNAMAAARSSSRSMLAELDAMGRNHQETLDSAQSNYNAARAESVALEKLHDRHAAAVLAEDLHAEQTVLDEIAGARWHRSRSASLNKGETP
;
A
#
# COMPACT_ATOMS: atom_id res chain seq x y z
N MET A 1 14.60 -23.68 16.43
CA MET A 1 15.01 -22.31 16.84
C MET A 1 14.58 -21.36 15.75
N SER A 2 13.89 -20.24 16.05
CA SER A 2 13.37 -19.34 15.01
C SER A 2 14.51 -18.64 14.27
N ARG A 3 14.82 -19.11 13.06
CA ARG A 3 15.79 -18.46 12.17
C ARG A 3 15.15 -17.20 11.60
N LEU A 4 15.69 -16.04 11.97
CA LEU A 4 15.18 -14.73 11.55
C LEU A 4 15.42 -14.52 10.06
N PHE A 5 14.46 -13.87 9.39
CA PHE A 5 14.62 -13.51 7.98
C PHE A 5 15.75 -12.46 7.81
N PRO A 6 16.79 -12.74 7.01
CA PRO A 6 17.96 -11.86 6.90
C PRO A 6 17.63 -10.43 6.45
N LEU A 7 16.58 -10.26 5.64
CA LEU A 7 16.15 -8.95 5.11
C LEU A 7 14.99 -8.33 5.91
N ALA A 8 14.74 -8.76 7.15
CA ALA A 8 13.65 -8.22 7.98
C ALA A 8 13.77 -6.70 8.22
N GLY A 9 14.99 -6.18 8.36
CA GLY A 9 15.23 -4.74 8.47
C GLY A 9 14.79 -3.98 7.21
N LEU A 10 15.19 -4.48 6.04
CA LEU A 10 14.82 -3.89 4.75
C LEU A 10 13.30 -3.98 4.50
N LEU A 11 12.66 -5.11 4.83
CA LEU A 11 11.21 -5.25 4.73
C LEU A 11 10.46 -4.20 5.56
N ARG A 12 10.91 -3.94 6.79
CA ARG A 12 10.33 -2.89 7.64
C ARG A 12 10.49 -1.49 7.02
N LEU A 13 11.68 -1.20 6.48
CA LEU A 13 11.92 0.07 5.80
C LEU A 13 11.03 0.24 4.58
N ARG A 14 10.89 -0.79 3.73
CA ARG A 14 10.02 -0.74 2.54
C ARG A 14 8.55 -0.56 2.90
N LYS A 15 8.06 -1.22 3.95
CA LYS A 15 6.71 -1.00 4.48
C LYS A 15 6.50 0.43 4.96
N LEU A 16 7.48 1.02 5.66
CA LEU A 16 7.41 2.42 6.08
C LEU A 16 7.38 3.37 4.89
N GLN A 17 8.22 3.14 3.87
CA GLN A 17 8.24 3.92 2.64
C GLN A 17 6.91 3.82 1.87
N GLN A 18 6.33 2.62 1.79
CA GLN A 18 5.02 2.41 1.19
C GLN A 18 3.92 3.16 1.94
N ASN A 19 3.94 3.13 3.28
CA ASN A 19 2.99 3.88 4.09
C ASN A 19 3.13 5.39 3.90
N GLN A 20 4.37 5.91 3.83
CA GLN A 20 4.60 7.32 3.53
C GLN A 20 4.03 7.70 2.15
N ALA A 21 4.33 6.92 1.12
CA ALA A 21 3.81 7.17 -0.22
C ALA A 21 2.26 7.10 -0.27
N ALA A 22 1.64 6.26 0.57
CA ALA A 22 0.20 6.20 0.69
C ALA A 22 -0.40 7.48 1.32
N LEU A 23 0.29 8.06 2.32
CA LEU A 23 -0.10 9.34 2.91
C LEU A 23 0.03 10.48 1.90
N ASP A 24 1.12 10.53 1.15
CA ASP A 24 1.35 11.55 0.12
C ASP A 24 0.27 11.47 -0.97
N LEU A 25 -0.10 10.25 -1.39
CA LEU A 25 -1.19 10.01 -2.34
C LEU A 25 -2.55 10.44 -1.77
N ALA A 26 -2.82 10.17 -0.50
CA ALA A 26 -4.06 10.59 0.16
C ALA A 26 -4.14 12.13 0.23
N GLU A 27 -3.04 12.80 0.53
CA GLU A 27 -2.95 14.25 0.57
C GLU A 27 -3.19 14.87 -0.83
N ALA A 28 -2.56 14.31 -1.87
CA ALA A 28 -2.77 14.77 -3.25
C ALA A 28 -4.24 14.64 -3.68
N ASN A 29 -4.88 13.51 -3.35
CA ASN A 29 -6.32 13.31 -3.60
C ASN A 29 -7.18 14.34 -2.87
N ALA A 30 -6.87 14.63 -1.60
CA ALA A 30 -7.59 15.63 -0.82
C ALA A 30 -7.49 17.02 -1.44
N ARG A 31 -6.31 17.41 -1.94
CA ARG A 31 -6.09 18.69 -2.63
C ARG A 31 -6.93 18.79 -3.92
N VAL A 32 -6.95 17.73 -4.73
CA VAL A 32 -7.79 17.66 -5.95
C VAL A 32 -9.27 17.78 -5.59
N ALA A 33 -9.75 17.03 -4.60
CA ALA A 33 -11.14 17.09 -4.16
C ALA A 33 -11.54 18.48 -3.64
N ALA A 34 -10.68 19.09 -2.82
CA ALA A 34 -10.90 20.44 -2.29
C ALA A 34 -10.99 21.50 -3.41
N LEU A 35 -10.11 21.39 -4.42
CA LEU A 35 -10.14 22.28 -5.58
C LEU A 35 -11.43 22.11 -6.40
N GLN A 36 -11.85 20.87 -6.66
CA GLN A 36 -13.11 20.62 -7.38
C GLN A 36 -14.32 21.17 -6.62
N ALA A 37 -14.35 21.01 -5.29
CA ALA A 37 -15.39 21.60 -4.45
C ALA A 37 -15.37 23.14 -4.52
N ARG A 38 -14.18 23.78 -4.49
CA ARG A 38 -14.03 25.23 -4.64
C ARG A 38 -14.51 25.71 -6.02
N ARG A 39 -14.15 25.00 -7.08
CA ARG A 39 -14.61 25.26 -8.46
C ARG A 39 -16.13 25.15 -8.58
N GLY A 40 -16.73 24.12 -7.97
CA GLY A 40 -18.18 23.96 -7.89
C GLY A 40 -18.86 25.16 -7.24
N ARG A 41 -18.37 25.58 -6.06
CA ARG A 41 -18.89 26.77 -5.36
C ARG A 41 -18.77 28.04 -6.20
N ALA A 42 -17.64 28.26 -6.86
CA ALA A 42 -17.43 29.43 -7.72
C ALA A 42 -18.41 29.45 -8.91
N ARG A 43 -18.69 28.29 -9.52
CA ARG A 43 -19.69 28.16 -10.59
C ARG A 43 -21.12 28.40 -10.09
N SER A 44 -21.48 27.84 -8.94
CA SER A 44 -22.79 28.07 -8.33
C SER A 44 -23.00 29.55 -7.98
N ALA A 45 -21.97 30.21 -7.42
CA ALA A 45 -22.01 31.64 -7.14
C ALA A 45 -22.23 32.45 -8.43
N LEU A 46 -21.50 32.14 -9.50
CA LEU A 46 -21.68 32.80 -10.81
C LEU A 46 -23.09 32.62 -11.38
N GLY A 47 -23.68 31.44 -11.23
CA GLY A 47 -25.05 31.14 -11.66
C GLY A 47 -26.12 31.87 -10.82
N ALA A 48 -25.82 32.23 -9.57
CA ALA A 48 -26.72 32.96 -8.69
C ALA A 48 -26.76 34.48 -8.96
N LEU A 49 -25.81 35.03 -9.74
CA LEU A 49 -25.91 36.42 -10.19
C LEU A 49 -27.10 36.55 -11.16
N GLY A 50 -28.16 37.24 -10.71
CA GLY A 50 -29.38 37.47 -11.48
C GLY A 50 -29.13 38.05 -12.89
N ASN A 51 -30.09 37.84 -13.78
CA ASN A 51 -29.94 38.19 -15.21
C ASN A 51 -30.58 39.52 -15.61
N THR A 52 -31.20 40.25 -14.67
CA THR A 52 -32.01 41.45 -14.96
C THR A 52 -31.50 42.69 -14.22
N PRO A 53 -30.49 43.40 -14.76
CA PRO A 53 -30.09 44.70 -14.23
C PRO A 53 -31.23 45.70 -14.34
N GLN A 54 -31.52 46.41 -13.25
CA GLN A 54 -32.50 47.51 -13.25
C GLN A 54 -31.87 48.88 -13.53
N THR A 55 -30.53 48.98 -13.48
CA THR A 55 -29.77 50.21 -13.70
C THR A 55 -28.48 49.96 -14.48
N ILE A 56 -27.93 50.99 -15.14
CA ILE A 56 -26.64 50.93 -15.82
C ILE A 56 -25.51 50.62 -14.82
N ALA A 57 -25.57 51.18 -13.61
CA ALA A 57 -24.63 50.86 -12.54
C ALA A 57 -24.69 49.37 -12.15
N ALA A 58 -25.89 48.79 -12.03
CA ALA A 58 -26.07 47.37 -11.78
C ALA A 58 -25.55 46.50 -12.94
N LEU A 59 -25.76 46.94 -14.19
CA LEU A 59 -25.21 46.27 -15.38
C LEU A 59 -23.68 46.23 -15.34
N ASN A 60 -23.03 47.35 -15.07
CA ASN A 60 -21.57 47.44 -14.97
C ASN A 60 -21.02 46.61 -13.81
N ALA A 61 -21.67 46.66 -12.64
CA ALA A 61 -21.30 45.84 -11.48
C ALA A 61 -21.39 44.33 -11.81
N MET A 62 -22.44 43.90 -12.50
CA MET A 62 -22.57 42.50 -12.95
C MET A 62 -21.53 42.11 -14.00
N ALA A 63 -21.22 43.00 -14.95
CA ALA A 63 -20.16 42.75 -15.93
C ALA A 63 -18.80 42.58 -15.24
N ALA A 64 -18.48 43.45 -14.28
CA ALA A 64 -17.26 43.34 -13.47
C ALA A 64 -17.21 42.04 -12.65
N ALA A 65 -18.30 41.68 -11.97
CA ALA A 65 -18.41 40.46 -11.20
C ALA A 65 -18.24 39.19 -12.06
N ARG A 66 -18.84 39.17 -13.26
CA ARG A 66 -18.69 38.06 -14.22
C ARG A 66 -17.26 37.98 -14.76
N SER A 67 -16.63 39.12 -15.05
CA SER A 67 -15.22 39.17 -15.49
C SER A 67 -14.29 38.61 -14.41
N SER A 68 -14.42 39.09 -13.17
CA SER A 68 -13.64 38.61 -12.02
C SER A 68 -13.85 37.11 -11.76
N SER A 69 -15.10 36.64 -11.80
CA SER A 69 -15.43 35.22 -11.61
C SER A 69 -14.83 34.33 -12.71
N ARG A 70 -14.82 34.79 -13.97
CA ARG A 70 -14.17 34.08 -15.07
C ARG A 70 -12.66 33.99 -14.88
N SER A 71 -12.01 35.07 -14.47
CA SER A 71 -10.58 35.06 -14.14
C SER A 71 -10.27 34.09 -13.00
N MET A 72 -11.06 34.10 -11.92
CA MET A 72 -10.91 33.16 -10.80
C MET A 72 -11.10 31.70 -11.25
N LEU A 73 -12.10 31.41 -12.10
CA LEU A 73 -12.30 30.06 -12.63
C LEU A 73 -11.13 29.60 -13.52
N ALA A 74 -10.55 30.51 -14.32
CA ALA A 74 -9.37 30.21 -15.12
C ALA A 74 -8.15 29.89 -14.25
N GLU A 75 -7.97 30.64 -13.15
CA GLU A 75 -6.91 30.37 -12.16
C GLU A 75 -7.11 29.02 -11.47
N LEU A 76 -8.33 28.70 -11.03
CA LEU A 76 -8.65 27.40 -10.43
C LEU A 76 -8.41 26.25 -11.42
N ASP A 77 -8.72 26.44 -12.70
CA ASP A 77 -8.46 25.45 -13.73
C ASP A 77 -6.94 25.25 -13.96
N ALA A 78 -6.14 26.32 -13.91
CA ALA A 78 -4.69 26.23 -13.97
C ALA A 78 -4.09 25.51 -12.75
N MET A 79 -4.53 25.87 -11.54
CA MET A 79 -4.14 25.17 -10.30
C MET A 79 -4.51 23.68 -10.35
N GLY A 80 -5.64 23.35 -10.98
CA GLY A 80 -6.10 21.97 -11.12
C GLY A 80 -5.18 21.09 -11.95
N ARG A 81 -4.55 21.63 -12.99
CA ARG A 81 -3.56 20.89 -13.77
C ARG A 81 -2.36 20.53 -12.91
N ASN A 82 -1.83 21.49 -12.15
CA ASN A 82 -0.70 21.25 -11.25
C ASN A 82 -1.01 20.22 -10.15
N HIS A 83 -2.23 20.26 -9.58
CA HIS A 83 -2.66 19.28 -8.59
C HIS A 83 -2.87 17.90 -9.22
N GLN A 84 -3.34 17.81 -10.47
CA GLN A 84 -3.47 16.55 -11.17
C GLN A 84 -2.09 15.93 -11.45
N GLU A 85 -1.12 16.72 -11.92
CA GLU A 85 0.27 16.25 -12.11
C GLU A 85 0.89 15.76 -10.80
N THR A 86 0.62 16.45 -9.69
CA THR A 86 1.06 16.03 -8.35
C THR A 86 0.42 14.70 -7.95
N LEU A 87 -0.88 14.52 -8.23
CA LEU A 87 -1.61 13.28 -7.95
C LEU A 87 -1.04 12.12 -8.78
N ASP A 88 -0.81 12.33 -10.07
CA ASP A 88 -0.27 11.30 -10.96
C ASP A 88 1.15 10.89 -10.53
N SER A 89 1.98 11.85 -10.11
CA SER A 89 3.30 11.58 -9.54
C SER A 89 3.23 10.80 -8.23
N ALA A 90 2.36 11.20 -7.29
CA ALA A 90 2.16 10.51 -6.02
C ALA A 90 1.64 9.07 -6.23
N GLN A 91 0.75 8.87 -7.21
CA GLN A 91 0.23 7.55 -7.57
C GLN A 91 1.33 6.64 -8.13
N SER A 92 2.19 7.18 -9.01
CA SER A 92 3.35 6.45 -9.54
C SER A 92 4.31 6.05 -8.42
N ASN A 93 4.63 6.97 -7.51
CA ASN A 93 5.53 6.72 -6.38
C ASN A 93 4.96 5.65 -5.43
N TYR A 94 3.66 5.71 -5.11
CA TYR A 94 3.01 4.68 -4.31
C TYR A 94 3.06 3.31 -4.98
N ASN A 95 2.79 3.24 -6.29
CA ASN A 95 2.83 1.98 -7.03
C ASN A 95 4.24 1.37 -7.04
N ALA A 96 5.28 2.19 -7.23
CA ALA A 96 6.67 1.76 -7.15
C ALA A 96 7.03 1.23 -5.76
N ALA A 97 6.74 1.99 -4.69
CA ALA A 97 7.00 1.59 -3.32
C ALA A 97 6.26 0.28 -2.94
N ARG A 98 5.02 0.11 -3.43
CA ARG A 98 4.24 -1.11 -3.24
C ARG A 98 4.86 -2.30 -3.97
N ALA A 99 5.31 -2.13 -5.21
CA ALA A 99 5.95 -3.20 -5.97
C ALA A 99 7.22 -3.72 -5.26
N GLU A 100 8.06 -2.81 -4.76
CA GLU A 100 9.28 -3.15 -4.01
C GLU A 100 8.98 -3.87 -2.68
N SER A 101 7.95 -3.41 -1.95
CA SER A 101 7.50 -4.03 -0.70
C SER A 101 6.98 -5.45 -0.92
N VAL A 102 6.10 -5.65 -1.90
CA VAL A 102 5.47 -6.95 -2.20
C VAL A 102 6.49 -8.02 -2.59
N ALA A 103 7.54 -7.65 -3.33
CA ALA A 103 8.61 -8.58 -3.69
C ALA A 103 9.33 -9.14 -2.44
N LEU A 104 9.61 -8.28 -1.46
CA LEU A 104 10.25 -8.68 -0.21
C LEU A 104 9.31 -9.47 0.71
N GLU A 105 8.02 -9.13 0.74
CA GLU A 105 7.00 -9.90 1.47
C GLU A 105 6.96 -11.35 0.98
N LYS A 106 6.89 -11.55 -0.34
CA LYS A 106 6.91 -12.90 -0.93
C LYS A 106 8.18 -13.68 -0.58
N LEU A 107 9.33 -13.00 -0.54
CA LEU A 107 10.59 -13.63 -0.17
C LEU A 107 10.61 -14.02 1.31
N HIS A 108 10.09 -13.16 2.18
CA HIS A 108 9.92 -13.44 3.59
C HIS A 108 9.04 -14.68 3.81
N ASP A 109 7.91 -14.78 3.12
CA ASP A 109 6.97 -15.90 3.27
C ASP A 109 7.59 -17.21 2.78
N ARG A 110 8.33 -17.18 1.66
CA ARG A 110 9.08 -18.35 1.17
C ARG A 110 10.16 -18.78 2.15
N HIS A 111 10.88 -17.84 2.75
CA HIS A 111 11.88 -18.14 3.77
C HIS A 111 11.23 -18.79 5.00
N ALA A 112 10.11 -18.26 5.48
CA ALA A 112 9.38 -18.83 6.59
C ALA A 112 8.93 -20.28 6.29
N ALA A 113 8.42 -20.53 5.08
CA ALA A 113 8.05 -21.87 4.63
C ALA A 113 9.26 -22.82 4.54
N ALA A 114 10.40 -22.36 4.02
CA ALA A 114 11.62 -23.15 3.93
C ALA A 114 12.16 -23.53 5.31
N VAL A 115 12.21 -22.58 6.24
CA VAL A 115 12.63 -22.83 7.63
C VAL A 115 11.71 -23.85 8.30
N LEU A 116 10.39 -23.73 8.12
CA LEU A 116 9.43 -24.70 8.65
C LEU A 116 9.67 -26.10 8.07
N ALA A 117 9.87 -26.21 6.76
CA ALA A 117 10.12 -27.50 6.10
C ALA A 117 11.40 -28.18 6.59
N GLU A 118 12.47 -27.41 6.79
CA GLU A 118 13.72 -27.92 7.34
C GLU A 118 13.57 -28.35 8.80
N ASP A 119 12.85 -27.58 9.62
CA ASP A 119 12.60 -27.93 11.02
C ASP A 119 11.78 -29.24 11.11
N LEU A 120 10.75 -29.42 10.27
CA LEU A 120 9.98 -30.65 10.17
C LEU A 120 10.81 -31.84 9.67
N HIS A 121 11.67 -31.62 8.67
CA HIS A 121 12.56 -32.66 8.17
C HIS A 121 13.55 -33.11 9.25
N ALA A 122 14.14 -32.17 10.00
CA ALA A 122 15.05 -32.48 11.10
C ALA A 122 14.34 -33.28 12.20
N GLU A 123 13.10 -32.93 12.54
CA GLU A 123 12.28 -33.69 13.49
C GLU A 123 12.00 -35.12 12.98
N GLN A 124 11.64 -35.27 11.71
CA GLN A 124 11.38 -36.58 11.11
C GLN A 124 12.62 -37.48 11.13
N THR A 125 13.81 -36.94 10.80
CA THR A 125 15.07 -37.69 10.89
C THR A 125 15.29 -38.25 12.29
N VAL A 126 15.04 -37.45 13.34
CA VAL A 126 15.18 -37.89 14.73
C VAL A 126 14.16 -38.99 15.08
N LEU A 127 12.91 -38.86 14.61
CA LEU A 127 11.89 -39.89 14.82
C LEU A 127 12.26 -41.22 14.15
N ASP A 128 12.78 -41.16 12.93
CA ASP A 128 13.21 -42.33 12.17
C ASP A 128 14.41 -43.03 12.84
N GLU A 129 15.37 -42.26 13.36
CA GLU A 129 16.49 -42.79 14.15
C GLU A 129 16.02 -43.50 15.43
N ILE A 130 15.08 -42.89 16.17
CA ILE A 130 14.50 -43.50 17.38
C ILE A 130 13.75 -44.79 17.03
N ALA A 131 12.96 -44.77 15.97
CA ALA A 131 12.21 -45.93 15.50
C ALA A 131 13.16 -47.06 15.07
N GLY A 132 14.19 -46.75 14.29
CA GLY A 132 15.23 -47.69 13.86
C GLY A 132 15.99 -48.30 15.05
N ALA A 133 16.39 -47.48 16.02
CA ALA A 133 17.07 -47.96 17.23
C ALA A 133 16.19 -48.86 18.10
N ARG A 134 14.87 -48.57 18.20
CA ARG A 134 13.91 -49.44 18.90
C ARG A 134 13.73 -50.77 18.19
N TRP A 135 13.59 -50.77 16.87
CA TRP A 135 13.44 -51.97 16.06
C TRP A 135 14.68 -52.88 16.11
N HIS A 136 15.88 -52.30 16.06
CA HIS A 136 17.12 -53.06 16.19
C HIS A 136 17.22 -53.75 17.55
N ARG A 137 16.84 -53.04 18.64
CA ARG A 137 16.78 -53.61 20.00
C ARG A 137 15.78 -54.76 20.13
N SER A 138 14.57 -54.63 19.60
CA SER A 138 13.58 -55.70 19.69
C SER A 138 13.99 -56.95 18.92
N ARG A 139 14.63 -56.77 17.76
CA ARG A 139 15.12 -57.87 16.92
C ARG A 139 16.29 -58.62 17.56
N SER A 140 17.24 -57.90 18.13
CA SER A 140 18.36 -58.52 18.87
C SER A 140 17.87 -59.23 20.13
N ALA A 141 16.88 -58.69 20.84
CA ALA A 141 16.26 -59.37 21.98
C ALA A 141 15.50 -60.65 21.58
N SER A 142 14.83 -60.69 20.43
CA SER A 142 14.16 -61.91 19.93
C SER A 142 15.13 -62.98 19.47
N LEU A 143 16.25 -62.60 18.84
CA LEU A 143 17.31 -63.54 18.44
C LEU A 143 17.95 -64.19 19.67
N ASN A 144 18.25 -63.40 20.69
CA ASN A 144 18.86 -63.90 21.93
C ASN A 144 17.92 -64.82 22.75
N LYS A 145 16.59 -64.71 22.55
CA LYS A 145 15.59 -65.60 23.18
C LYS A 145 15.39 -66.92 22.43
N GLY A 146 15.84 -67.02 21.18
CA GLY A 146 15.78 -68.25 20.38
C GLY A 146 16.97 -69.20 20.57
N GLU A 147 18.02 -68.76 21.27
CA GLU A 147 19.25 -69.54 21.52
C GLU A 147 19.31 -70.22 22.90
N THR A 148 18.27 -70.10 23.73
CA THR A 148 18.19 -70.88 24.98
C THR A 148 17.48 -72.22 24.70
N PRO A 149 18.19 -73.37 24.84
CA PRO A 149 17.65 -74.72 24.63
C PRO A 149 16.61 -75.14 25.69
#